data_AF-A0A841J2R3-F1
#
_entry.id   AF-A0A841J2R3-F1
#
_cell.length_a   1.000
_cell.length_b   1.000
_cell.length_c   1.000
_cell.angle_alpha   90.00
_cell.angle_beta   90.00
_cell.angle_gamma   90.00
#
_symmetry.space_group_name_H-M   'P 1'
#
loop_
_entity.id
_entity.type
_entity.pdbx_description
1 polymer ?
#
loop_
_entity_poly.entity_id
_entity_poly.type
_entity_poly.pdbx_seq_one_letter_code
_entity_poly.pdbx_strand_id
1 'polypeptide(L)'
;MTQVSSPLSPSATVAATAAPDPSLVKAAKAFEAIFLRQMISAMRSSSLSEGLNDSSAGEQFRDMSDARTADNMAETGSFGVANMLIRQLSRPPATPGTAAAGYAAANPAPATESTTP
;
A
#
# COMPACT_ATOMS: atom_id res chain seq x y z
N MET A 1 49.42 -20.12 22.54
CA MET A 1 49.13 -19.01 21.60
C MET A 1 48.97 -19.61 20.22
N THR A 2 48.13 -18.99 19.38
CA THR A 2 47.74 -19.36 18.00
C THR A 2 46.39 -20.08 17.88
N GLN A 3 45.33 -19.29 18.05
CA GLN A 3 44.00 -19.55 17.47
C GLN A 3 44.03 -19.12 15.99
N VAL A 4 43.58 -20.00 15.10
CA VAL A 4 43.50 -19.76 13.65
C VAL A 4 42.23 -18.99 13.33
N SER A 5 42.38 -17.93 12.53
CA SER A 5 41.37 -16.96 12.15
C SER A 5 40.36 -17.47 11.12
N SER A 6 39.15 -16.93 11.26
CA SER A 6 38.15 -16.59 10.23
C SER A 6 37.28 -17.69 9.61
N PRO A 7 35.95 -17.50 9.70
CA PRO A 7 35.08 -17.67 8.54
C PRO A 7 34.73 -16.30 7.93
N LEU A 8 35.12 -16.12 6.67
CA LEU A 8 34.59 -15.09 5.80
C LEU A 8 33.17 -15.52 5.39
N SER A 9 32.15 -15.02 6.11
CA SER A 9 30.74 -15.23 5.78
C SER A 9 30.29 -14.31 4.64
N PRO A 10 29.31 -14.75 3.84
CA PRO A 10 29.25 -14.51 2.40
C PRO A 10 28.76 -13.10 2.05
N SER A 11 29.20 -12.63 0.86
CA SER A 11 28.61 -11.51 0.14
C SER A 11 27.10 -11.52 0.29
N ALA A 12 26.57 -10.44 0.87
CA ALA A 12 25.18 -10.05 0.69
C ALA A 12 24.97 -9.86 -0.82
N THR A 13 24.42 -10.87 -1.47
CA THR A 13 23.84 -10.75 -2.80
C THR A 13 22.88 -9.57 -2.73
N VAL A 14 23.23 -8.51 -3.46
CA VAL A 14 22.40 -7.34 -3.70
C VAL A 14 20.98 -7.84 -3.92
N ALA A 15 20.08 -7.46 -3.01
CA ALA A 15 18.67 -7.79 -3.11
C ALA A 15 18.20 -7.39 -4.50
N ALA A 16 18.00 -8.39 -5.36
CA ALA A 16 17.49 -8.19 -6.69
C ALA A 16 16.18 -7.42 -6.53
N THR A 17 16.11 -6.23 -7.11
CA THR A 17 14.85 -5.50 -7.24
C THR A 17 13.97 -6.34 -8.16
N ALA A 18 13.25 -7.28 -7.56
CA ALA A 18 12.35 -8.16 -8.27
C ALA A 18 11.29 -7.30 -8.95
N ALA A 19 11.05 -7.56 -10.24
CA ALA A 19 9.92 -6.98 -10.92
C ALA A 19 8.64 -7.31 -10.14
N PRO A 20 7.69 -6.37 -10.04
CA PRO A 20 6.44 -6.62 -9.32
C PRO A 20 5.70 -7.80 -9.93
N ASP A 21 5.10 -8.63 -9.08
CA ASP A 21 4.36 -9.81 -9.49
C ASP A 21 3.25 -9.42 -10.48
N PRO A 22 3.16 -10.06 -11.67
CA PRO A 22 2.19 -9.67 -12.70
C PRO A 22 0.73 -9.85 -12.24
N SER A 23 0.46 -10.79 -11.34
CA SER A 23 -0.86 -11.00 -10.72
C SER A 23 -1.19 -9.86 -9.75
N LEU A 24 -0.19 -9.37 -9.01
CA LEU A 24 -0.32 -8.19 -8.14
C LEU A 24 -0.65 -6.95 -8.97
N VAL A 25 0.08 -6.72 -10.06
CA VAL A 25 -0.18 -5.60 -10.97
C VAL A 25 -1.61 -5.67 -11.52
N LYS A 26 -2.06 -6.85 -11.97
CA LYS A 26 -3.42 -7.05 -12.48
C LYS A 26 -4.49 -6.79 -11.41
N ALA A 27 -4.29 -7.29 -10.19
CA ALA A 27 -5.20 -7.08 -9.08
C ALA A 27 -5.27 -5.60 -8.66
N ALA A 28 -4.12 -4.92 -8.60
CA ALA A 28 -4.05 -3.50 -8.25
C ALA A 28 -4.77 -2.61 -9.28
N LYS A 29 -4.65 -2.91 -10.58
CA LYS A 29 -5.41 -2.23 -11.64
C LYS A 29 -6.91 -2.49 -11.53
N ALA A 30 -7.32 -3.73 -11.28
CA ALA A 30 -8.73 -4.08 -11.09
C ALA A 30 -9.33 -3.38 -9.87
N PHE A 31 -8.57 -3.25 -8.77
CA PHE A 31 -8.96 -2.49 -7.60
C PHE A 31 -9.16 -1.00 -7.91
N GLU A 32 -8.21 -0.40 -8.63
CA GLU A 32 -8.33 1.00 -9.06
C GLU A 32 -9.57 1.22 -9.95
N ALA A 33 -9.89 0.30 -10.86
CA ALA A 33 -11.11 0.37 -11.67
C ALA A 33 -12.39 0.36 -10.83
N ILE A 34 -12.47 -0.51 -9.80
CA ILE A 34 -13.61 -0.55 -8.88
C ILE A 34 -13.73 0.75 -8.09
N PHE A 35 -12.61 1.27 -7.59
CA PHE A 35 -12.59 2.53 -6.86
C PHE A 35 -13.06 3.70 -7.73
N LEU A 36 -12.60 3.78 -8.98
CA LEU A 36 -13.05 4.80 -9.93
C LEU A 36 -14.54 4.69 -10.23
N ARG A 37 -15.06 3.47 -10.45
CA ARG A 37 -16.52 3.26 -10.61
C ARG A 37 -17.29 3.78 -9.41
N GLN A 38 -16.82 3.48 -8.19
CA GLN A 38 -17.48 3.93 -6.96
C GLN A 38 -17.42 5.46 -6.79
N MET A 39 -16.30 6.08 -7.18
CA MET A 39 -16.14 7.54 -7.18
C MET A 39 -17.10 8.20 -8.17
N ILE A 40 -17.14 7.72 -9.42
CA ILE A 40 -18.04 8.23 -10.46
C ILE A 40 -19.50 8.07 -10.04
N SER A 41 -19.86 6.90 -9.50
CA SER A 41 -21.20 6.64 -8.96
C SER A 41 -21.56 7.59 -7.81
N ALA A 42 -20.65 7.83 -6.87
CA ALA A 42 -20.88 8.76 -5.75
C ALA A 42 -21.02 10.22 -6.22
N MET A 43 -20.18 10.68 -7.15
CA MET A 43 -20.30 12.01 -7.76
C MET A 43 -21.64 12.17 -8.49
N ARG A 44 -22.07 11.14 -9.23
CA ARG A 44 -23.34 11.12 -9.95
C ARG A 44 -24.54 11.13 -9.00
N SER A 45 -24.51 10.31 -7.94
CA SER A 45 -25.53 10.30 -6.89
C SER A 45 -25.71 11.67 -6.24
N SER A 46 -24.61 12.42 -6.05
CA SER A 46 -24.67 13.81 -5.59
C SER A 46 -25.31 14.77 -6.62
N SER A 47 -25.16 14.53 -7.93
CA SER A 47 -25.76 15.36 -9.00
C SER A 47 -27.25 15.06 -9.26
N LEU A 48 -27.70 13.84 -8.97
CA LEU A 48 -29.08 13.40 -9.21
C LEU A 48 -30.10 13.95 -8.20
N SER A 49 -29.66 14.74 -7.22
CA SER A 49 -30.55 15.45 -6.27
C SER A 49 -31.55 16.40 -6.97
N GLU A 50 -31.38 16.69 -8.28
CA GLU A 50 -32.24 17.61 -9.05
C GLU A 50 -33.06 16.94 -10.18
N GLY A 51 -32.97 15.62 -10.44
CA GLY A 51 -33.54 15.01 -11.64
C GLY A 51 -34.27 13.68 -11.44
N LEU A 52 -35.52 13.70 -11.01
CA LEU A 52 -36.38 12.53 -10.77
C LEU A 52 -37.04 11.94 -12.04
N ASN A 53 -36.35 11.88 -13.18
CA ASN A 53 -36.92 11.37 -14.44
C ASN A 53 -36.04 10.37 -15.20
N ASP A 54 -35.15 9.66 -14.50
CA ASP A 54 -34.32 8.62 -15.11
C ASP A 54 -35.02 7.27 -15.04
N SER A 55 -35.22 6.64 -16.20
CA SER A 55 -35.79 5.29 -16.27
C SER A 55 -34.72 4.25 -15.93
N SER A 56 -35.07 3.15 -15.27
CA SER A 56 -34.13 2.08 -14.88
C SER A 56 -33.28 1.52 -16.04
N ALA A 57 -33.82 1.48 -17.25
CA ALA A 57 -33.08 1.10 -18.45
C ALA A 57 -31.97 2.12 -18.81
N GLY A 58 -32.21 3.40 -18.59
CA GLY A 58 -31.24 4.48 -18.78
C GLY A 58 -30.14 4.46 -17.72
N GLU A 59 -30.47 4.11 -16.48
CA GLU A 59 -29.49 3.89 -15.40
C GLU A 59 -28.55 2.74 -15.75
N GLN A 60 -29.09 1.60 -16.17
CA GLN A 60 -28.28 0.44 -16.54
C GLN A 60 -27.32 0.71 -17.71
N PHE A 61 -27.78 1.44 -18.73
CA PHE A 61 -26.91 1.83 -19.85
C PHE A 61 -25.78 2.76 -19.42
N ARG A 62 -26.09 3.73 -18.55
CA ARG A 62 -25.09 4.63 -17.98
C ARG A 62 -24.09 3.89 -17.11
N ASP A 63 -24.53 2.96 -16.27
CA ASP A 63 -23.65 2.12 -15.44
C ASP A 63 -22.66 1.34 -16.31
N MET A 64 -23.12 0.77 -17.43
CA MET A 64 -22.25 0.07 -18.37
C MET A 64 -21.23 1.01 -19.04
N SER A 65 -21.65 2.22 -19.41
CA SER A 65 -20.79 3.26 -19.98
C SER A 65 -19.72 3.71 -18.98
N ASP A 66 -20.13 3.96 -17.73
CA ASP A 66 -19.25 4.36 -16.64
C ASP A 66 -18.26 3.25 -16.31
N ALA A 67 -18.72 1.99 -16.31
CA ALA A 67 -17.85 0.84 -16.10
C ALA A 67 -16.74 0.77 -17.15
N ARG A 68 -17.09 0.92 -18.44
CA ARG A 68 -16.12 0.95 -19.53
C ARG A 68 -15.14 2.11 -19.37
N THR A 69 -15.64 3.28 -18.97
CA THR A 69 -14.82 4.49 -18.77
C THR A 69 -13.81 4.27 -17.63
N ALA A 70 -14.28 3.78 -16.49
CA ALA A 70 -13.44 3.48 -15.33
C ALA A 70 -12.37 2.42 -15.64
N ASP A 71 -12.72 1.37 -16.40
CA ASP A 71 -11.76 0.35 -16.82
C ASP A 71 -10.64 0.97 -17.68
N ASN A 72 -10.95 1.81 -18.67
CA ASN A 72 -9.94 2.51 -19.49
C ASN A 72 -9.04 3.44 -18.66
N MET A 73 -9.61 4.15 -17.69
CA MET A 73 -8.85 5.05 -16.81
C MET A 73 -7.88 4.28 -15.90
N ALA A 74 -8.32 3.13 -15.36
CA ALA A 74 -7.48 2.26 -14.55
C ALA A 74 -6.40 1.53 -15.38
N GLU A 75 -6.69 1.18 -16.63
CA GLU A 75 -5.68 0.63 -17.55
C GLU A 75 -4.54 1.63 -17.82
N THR A 76 -4.91 2.90 -18.00
CA THR A 76 -3.98 4.03 -18.18
C THR A 76 -3.18 4.33 -16.90
N GLY A 77 -3.73 4.00 -15.73
CA GLY A 77 -3.08 4.20 -14.42
C GLY A 77 -2.97 5.66 -14.00
N SER A 78 -3.84 6.53 -14.52
CA SER A 78 -3.74 7.99 -14.34
C SER A 78 -3.98 8.46 -12.90
N PHE A 79 -4.60 7.62 -12.06
CA PHE A 79 -4.93 7.95 -10.66
C PHE A 79 -3.84 7.51 -9.67
N GLY A 80 -3.00 6.54 -10.06
CA GLY A 80 -1.78 6.15 -9.33
C GLY A 80 -2.00 5.30 -8.08
N VAL A 81 -3.24 4.94 -7.74
CA VAL A 81 -3.56 4.10 -6.57
C VAL A 81 -3.05 2.68 -6.80
N ALA A 82 -3.20 2.14 -8.02
CA ALA A 82 -2.64 0.84 -8.37
C ALA A 82 -1.12 0.78 -8.13
N ASN A 83 -0.40 1.85 -8.50
CA ASN A 83 1.04 1.95 -8.28
C ASN A 83 1.40 2.04 -6.79
N MET A 84 0.62 2.74 -5.98
CA MET A 84 0.84 2.76 -4.53
C MET A 84 0.64 1.38 -3.90
N LEU A 85 -0.41 0.65 -4.30
CA LEU A 85 -0.65 -0.73 -3.85
C LEU A 85 0.52 -1.65 -4.23
N ILE A 86 1.00 -1.57 -5.47
CA ILE A 86 2.15 -2.34 -5.93
C ILE A 86 3.38 -2.04 -5.08
N ARG A 87 3.69 -0.76 -4.83
CA ARG A 87 4.85 -0.36 -4.02
C ARG A 87 4.76 -0.85 -2.58
N GLN A 88 3.58 -0.79 -1.97
CA GLN A 88 3.40 -1.20 -0.58
C GLN A 88 3.45 -2.71 -0.41
N LEU A 89 2.86 -3.46 -1.33
CA LEU A 89 2.75 -4.92 -1.24
C LEU A 89 3.97 -5.65 -1.83
N SER A 90 4.71 -5.01 -2.73
CA SER A 90 6.00 -5.53 -3.21
C SER A 90 7.14 -5.29 -2.21
N ARG A 91 6.91 -4.46 -1.19
CA ARG A 91 7.87 -4.28 -0.10
C ARG A 91 7.79 -5.49 0.83
N PRO A 92 8.93 -6.14 1.16
CA PRO A 92 8.95 -7.17 2.19
C PRO A 92 8.34 -6.62 3.48
N PRO A 93 7.55 -7.43 4.21
CA PRO A 93 6.97 -6.99 5.49
C PRO A 93 8.11 -6.43 6.34
N ALA A 94 7.99 -5.17 6.73
CA ALA A 94 8.96 -4.53 7.61
C ALA A 94 9.06 -5.42 8.85
N THR A 95 10.23 -6.02 9.08
CA THR A 95 10.45 -6.88 10.23
C THR A 95 10.12 -6.05 11.47
N PRO A 96 9.07 -6.40 12.24
CA PRO A 96 8.78 -5.68 13.47
C PRO A 96 9.91 -6.01 14.46
N GLY A 97 10.95 -5.16 14.54
CA GLY A 97 12.11 -5.48 15.36
C GLY A 97 13.23 -4.44 15.49
N THR A 98 13.40 -3.47 14.59
CA THR A 98 14.54 -2.52 14.68
C THR A 98 14.15 -1.09 15.01
N ALA A 99 12.86 -0.74 15.03
CA ALA A 99 12.44 0.59 15.50
C ALA A 99 12.71 0.80 17.01
N ALA A 100 12.89 -0.28 17.80
CA ALA A 100 12.93 -0.22 19.26
C ALA A 100 14.28 0.03 19.94
N ALA A 101 15.37 0.16 19.19
CA ALA A 101 16.70 0.38 19.77
C ALA A 101 17.07 1.88 19.91
N GLY A 102 16.29 2.81 19.34
CA GLY A 102 16.64 4.24 19.29
C GLY A 102 16.17 5.08 20.48
N TYR A 103 15.24 4.59 21.29
CA TYR A 103 14.64 5.36 22.39
C TYR A 103 15.09 4.95 23.79
N ALA A 104 15.88 3.88 23.93
CA ALA A 104 16.32 3.36 25.23
C ALA A 104 17.66 3.92 25.74
N ALA A 105 18.29 4.86 25.02
CA ALA A 105 19.60 5.41 25.39
C ALA A 105 19.55 6.81 26.05
N ALA A 106 18.37 7.39 26.26
CA ALA A 106 18.23 8.81 26.63
C ALA A 106 17.78 9.06 28.08
N ASN A 107 17.68 8.06 28.96
CA ASN A 107 17.33 8.32 30.36
C ASN A 107 18.51 8.01 31.30
N PRO A 108 19.30 9.02 31.71
CA PRO A 108 20.28 8.83 32.78
C PRO A 108 19.52 8.64 34.10
N ALA A 109 19.81 7.53 34.79
CA ALA A 109 19.25 7.21 36.09
C ALA A 109 19.64 8.27 37.15
N PRO A 110 18.71 8.78 37.98
CA PRO A 110 19.10 9.44 39.22
C PRO A 110 19.54 8.40 40.25
N ALA A 111 20.74 8.62 40.79
CA ALA A 111 21.34 7.86 41.87
C ALA A 111 20.65 8.13 43.23
N THR A 112 20.93 7.23 44.18
CA THR A 112 20.67 7.29 45.64
C THR A 112 19.20 7.09 46.04
N GLU A 113 18.88 6.20 46.98
CA GLU A 113 19.28 6.30 48.38
C GLU A 113 19.19 4.94 49.10
N SER A 114 20.25 4.60 49.84
CA SER A 114 20.33 3.49 50.77
C SER A 114 19.65 3.88 52.08
N THR A 115 18.69 3.10 52.58
CA THR A 115 18.29 3.04 54.00
C THR A 115 17.38 1.81 54.15
N THR A 116 17.74 0.83 54.96
CA THR A 116 17.13 0.59 56.29
C THR A 116 17.90 -0.57 56.97
N PRO A 117 18.09 -0.53 58.30
CA PRO A 117 18.88 -1.49 59.10
C PRO A 117 18.33 -2.92 59.15
#